data_AF-S9SPU0-F1
#
_entry.id   AF-S9SPU0-F1
#
_cell.length_a   1.000
_cell.length_b   1.000
_cell.length_c   1.000
_cell.angle_alpha   90.00
_cell.angle_beta   90.00
_cell.angle_gamma   90.00
#
_symmetry.space_group_name_H-M   'P 1'
#
loop_
_entity.id
_entity.type
_entity.pdbx_description
1 polymer ?
#
loop_
_entity_poly.entity_id
_entity_poly.type
_entity_poly.pdbx_seq_one_letter_code
_entity_poly.pdbx_strand_id
1 'polypeptide(L)'
;MQGVEFAMQQEVSTEVPRPIVKNEMQRRFALFMEPYRPILRHFEWVRAMAESFRDGFVQSRFPQAADAVLVPTMKRVDVVLSACNEERSIGAVLQQLQQLSLNDLFVIINGSKDGTLQVAKEQAQEATIVHYTDPLGHDIGRSIGARLSDADIVLFMDGDFPVSADKLAPFIWAIETGVDVALNNITPLLHHFGQQDGITHCKQWLNRCLGREDLYANSMTAVPHALSRHAIETVGEEALCVPPKAQALAIVRGLHVQAVQVVDVIHNNRIRQSNVGASNPVATLILGDHMEAFQALMMERDTVRTDNVERERIARGRNVG
;
A
#
# COMPACT_ATOMS: atom_id res chain seq x y z
N MET A 1 -22.46 61.18 17.65
CA MET A 1 -22.83 59.76 17.59
C MET A 1 -22.49 59.24 16.21
N GLN A 2 -21.27 58.71 16.05
CA GLN A 2 -20.88 57.98 14.85
C GLN A 2 -21.32 56.53 15.03
N GLY A 3 -22.31 56.10 14.25
CA GLY A 3 -22.71 54.70 14.17
C GLY A 3 -21.77 53.98 13.21
N VAL A 4 -20.98 53.05 13.74
CA VAL A 4 -20.19 52.11 12.96
C VAL A 4 -21.03 50.84 12.83
N GLU A 5 -21.65 50.63 11.68
CA GLU A 5 -22.27 49.36 11.31
C GLU A 5 -21.16 48.40 10.88
N PHE A 6 -20.77 47.51 11.78
CA PHE A 6 -20.06 46.29 11.43
C PHE A 6 -21.08 45.26 10.94
N ALA A 7 -21.31 45.22 9.63
CA ALA A 7 -21.92 44.08 8.97
C ALA A 7 -20.82 43.16 8.47
N MET A 8 -20.38 42.22 9.32
CA MET A 8 -19.66 41.03 8.86
C MET A 8 -20.67 40.12 8.15
N GLN A 9 -20.81 40.29 6.84
CA GLN A 9 -21.33 39.24 5.98
C GLN A 9 -20.21 38.20 5.82
N GLN A 10 -20.22 37.17 6.65
CA GLN A 10 -19.57 35.91 6.29
C GLN A 10 -20.46 35.26 5.22
N GLU A 11 -20.07 35.38 3.96
CA GLU A 11 -20.60 34.54 2.88
C GLU A 11 -20.33 33.08 3.26
N VAL A 12 -21.38 32.37 3.66
CA VAL A 12 -21.32 30.90 3.78
C VAL A 12 -21.12 30.38 2.36
N SER A 13 -19.93 29.86 2.07
CA SER A 13 -19.63 29.25 0.77
C SER A 13 -20.69 28.19 0.47
N THR A 14 -21.40 28.36 -0.66
CA THR A 14 -22.42 27.43 -1.17
C THR A 14 -21.80 26.26 -1.93
N GLU A 15 -20.48 26.19 -1.98
CA GLU A 15 -19.73 25.20 -2.73
C GLU A 15 -19.67 23.87 -1.97
N VAL A 16 -20.08 22.78 -2.63
CA VAL A 16 -20.03 21.44 -2.04
C VAL A 16 -18.56 21.05 -1.79
N PRO A 17 -18.18 20.65 -0.57
CA PRO A 17 -16.81 20.25 -0.24
C PRO A 17 -16.24 19.21 -1.20
N ARG A 18 -14.97 19.38 -1.60
CA ARG A 18 -14.26 18.47 -2.52
C ARG A 18 -14.37 16.98 -2.13
N PRO A 19 -14.20 16.55 -0.87
CA PRO A 19 -14.34 15.14 -0.50
C PRO A 19 -15.72 14.56 -0.80
N ILE A 20 -16.79 15.34 -0.57
CA ILE A 20 -18.17 14.90 -0.82
C ILE A 20 -18.40 14.66 -2.32
N VAL A 21 -17.98 15.62 -3.15
CA VAL A 21 -18.09 15.48 -4.62
C VAL A 21 -17.28 14.28 -5.12
N LYS A 22 -16.02 14.16 -4.67
CA LYS A 22 -15.10 13.10 -5.08
C LYS A 22 -15.67 11.72 -4.73
N ASN A 23 -16.15 11.54 -3.51
CA ASN A 23 -16.69 10.26 -3.04
C ASN A 23 -17.98 9.87 -3.79
N GLU A 24 -18.87 10.84 -4.08
CA GLU A 24 -20.06 10.58 -4.89
C GLU A 24 -19.71 10.24 -6.35
N MET A 25 -18.73 10.95 -6.93
CA MET A 25 -18.23 10.66 -8.28
C MET A 25 -17.63 9.27 -8.37
N GLN A 26 -16.79 8.88 -7.41
CA GLN A 26 -16.21 7.54 -7.28
C GLN A 26 -17.29 6.47 -7.19
N ARG A 27 -18.30 6.66 -6.32
CA ARG A 27 -19.42 5.72 -6.17
C ARG A 27 -20.18 5.53 -7.47
N ARG A 28 -20.49 6.62 -8.18
CA ARG A 28 -21.21 6.54 -9.46
C ARG A 28 -20.37 5.92 -10.56
N PHE A 29 -19.06 6.18 -10.58
CA PHE A 29 -18.16 5.55 -11.53
C PHE A 29 -18.08 4.04 -11.31
N ALA A 30 -17.94 3.59 -10.05
CA ALA A 30 -17.95 2.17 -9.73
C ALA A 30 -19.26 1.49 -10.18
N LEU A 31 -20.42 2.10 -9.93
CA LEU A 31 -21.72 1.60 -10.42
C LEU A 31 -21.85 1.61 -11.95
N PHE A 32 -21.35 2.66 -12.61
CA PHE A 32 -21.31 2.75 -14.07
C PHE A 32 -20.49 1.62 -14.69
N MET A 33 -19.44 1.19 -14.00
CA MET A 33 -18.49 0.18 -14.48
C MET A 33 -18.95 -1.27 -14.26
N GLU A 34 -19.94 -1.51 -13.40
CA GLU A 34 -20.43 -2.87 -13.08
C GLU A 34 -20.80 -3.71 -14.32
N PRO A 35 -21.57 -3.22 -15.31
CA PRO A 35 -21.90 -4.00 -16.50
C PRO A 35 -20.68 -4.38 -17.35
N TYR A 36 -19.59 -3.62 -17.24
CA TYR A 36 -18.38 -3.82 -18.01
C TYR A 36 -17.37 -4.74 -17.32
N ARG A 37 -17.54 -5.04 -16.01
CA ARG A 37 -16.61 -5.85 -15.22
C ARG A 37 -16.12 -7.14 -15.90
N PRO A 38 -16.97 -7.94 -16.60
CA PRO A 38 -16.52 -9.17 -17.26
C PRO A 38 -15.49 -8.97 -18.39
N ILE A 39 -15.43 -7.77 -18.97
CA ILE A 39 -14.53 -7.44 -20.09
C ILE A 39 -13.34 -6.56 -19.67
N LEU A 40 -13.30 -6.07 -18.43
CA LEU A 40 -12.19 -5.25 -17.91
C LEU A 40 -10.98 -6.12 -17.57
N ARG A 41 -10.12 -6.34 -18.57
CA ARG A 41 -8.89 -7.13 -18.40
C ARG A 41 -7.62 -6.30 -18.21
N HIS A 42 -7.66 -5.02 -18.57
CA HIS A 42 -6.50 -4.15 -18.58
C HIS A 42 -6.84 -2.81 -17.93
N PHE A 43 -6.02 -2.39 -16.96
CA PHE A 43 -6.24 -1.15 -16.22
C PHE A 43 -6.21 0.10 -17.13
N GLU A 44 -5.50 0.08 -18.25
CA GLU A 44 -5.46 1.19 -19.21
C GLU A 44 -6.85 1.58 -19.73
N TRP A 45 -7.74 0.61 -19.93
CA TRP A 45 -9.13 0.86 -20.33
C TRP A 45 -9.96 1.45 -19.19
N VAL A 46 -9.70 0.97 -17.97
CA VAL A 46 -10.31 1.51 -16.76
C VAL A 46 -9.92 2.97 -16.59
N ARG A 47 -8.64 3.32 -16.78
CA ARG A 47 -8.14 4.69 -16.69
C ARG A 47 -8.81 5.61 -17.73
N ALA A 48 -8.84 5.20 -19.00
CA ALA A 48 -9.46 6.01 -20.05
C ALA A 48 -10.96 6.28 -19.80
N MET A 49 -11.68 5.28 -19.29
CA MET A 49 -13.09 5.44 -18.91
C MET A 49 -13.26 6.30 -17.66
N ALA A 50 -12.39 6.16 -16.67
CA ALA A 50 -12.38 7.00 -15.46
C ALA A 50 -12.17 8.48 -15.83
N GLU A 51 -11.20 8.78 -16.68
CA GLU A 51 -10.92 10.13 -17.18
C GLU A 51 -12.15 10.71 -17.89
N SER A 52 -12.71 9.97 -18.86
CA SER A 52 -13.88 10.42 -19.63
C SER A 52 -15.11 10.63 -18.74
N PHE A 53 -15.34 9.72 -17.77
CA PHE A 53 -16.44 9.82 -16.83
C PHE A 53 -16.28 11.04 -15.91
N ARG A 54 -15.09 11.22 -15.34
CA ARG A 54 -14.75 12.37 -14.49
C ARG A 54 -14.97 13.67 -15.25
N ASP A 55 -14.43 13.80 -16.45
CA ASP A 55 -14.52 15.03 -17.24
C ASP A 55 -15.98 15.42 -17.54
N GLY A 56 -16.83 14.43 -17.85
CA GLY A 56 -18.27 14.64 -17.98
C GLY A 56 -18.96 14.97 -16.64
N PHE A 57 -18.53 14.36 -15.54
CA PHE A 57 -19.10 14.57 -14.21
C PHE A 57 -18.81 15.97 -13.66
N VAL A 58 -17.57 16.46 -13.84
CA VAL A 58 -17.14 17.76 -13.29
C VAL A 58 -17.50 18.95 -14.16
N GLN A 59 -17.97 18.72 -15.40
CA GLN A 59 -18.23 19.73 -16.43
C GLN A 59 -18.85 21.03 -15.87
N SER A 60 -18.01 22.06 -15.70
CA SER A 60 -18.30 23.40 -15.13
C SER A 60 -19.00 23.44 -13.76
N ARG A 61 -19.31 22.30 -13.16
CA ARG A 61 -20.13 22.20 -11.94
C ARG A 61 -19.29 21.88 -10.71
N PHE A 62 -18.21 21.12 -10.88
CA PHE A 62 -17.37 20.67 -9.77
C PHE A 62 -15.86 20.73 -10.08
N PRO A 63 -15.30 21.91 -10.44
CA PRO A 63 -13.89 22.04 -10.80
C PRO A 63 -12.93 21.59 -9.67
N GLN A 64 -13.35 21.67 -8.41
CA GLN A 64 -12.58 21.26 -7.24
C GLN A 64 -12.26 19.75 -7.19
N ALA A 65 -12.97 18.91 -7.96
CA ALA A 65 -12.74 17.47 -8.03
C ALA A 65 -12.19 16.99 -9.39
N ALA A 66 -11.74 17.93 -10.25
CA ALA A 66 -11.26 17.61 -11.59
C ALA A 66 -9.95 16.79 -11.61
N ASP A 67 -9.23 16.74 -10.49
CA ASP A 67 -7.99 15.99 -10.31
C ASP A 67 -8.22 14.58 -9.72
N ALA A 68 -9.48 14.18 -9.48
CA ALA A 68 -9.78 12.89 -8.90
C ALA A 68 -9.36 11.74 -9.82
N VAL A 69 -8.78 10.69 -9.22
CA VAL A 69 -8.48 9.42 -9.87
C VAL A 69 -9.50 8.39 -9.39
N LEU A 70 -10.27 7.85 -10.34
CA LEU A 70 -11.36 6.94 -10.06
C LEU A 70 -10.95 5.50 -10.31
N VAL A 71 -11.37 4.61 -9.41
CA VAL A 71 -11.16 3.15 -9.52
C VAL A 71 -12.53 2.48 -9.50
N PRO A 72 -12.82 1.45 -10.30
CA PRO A 72 -14.15 0.83 -10.31
C PRO A 72 -14.30 -0.15 -9.14
N THR A 73 -14.35 0.40 -7.93
CA THR A 73 -14.52 -0.33 -6.67
C THR A 73 -15.53 0.38 -5.78
N MET A 74 -16.36 -0.45 -5.13
CA MET A 74 -17.27 -0.05 -4.06
C MET A 74 -16.74 -0.45 -2.68
N LYS A 75 -15.60 -1.15 -2.64
CA LYS A 75 -14.94 -1.60 -1.42
C LYS A 75 -14.34 -0.41 -0.69
N ARG A 76 -14.19 -0.53 0.63
CA ARG A 76 -13.48 0.46 1.43
C ARG A 76 -11.99 0.40 1.13
N VAL A 77 -11.36 1.55 0.94
CA VAL A 77 -9.94 1.67 0.61
C VAL A 77 -9.26 2.60 1.62
N ASP A 78 -8.31 2.04 2.36
CA ASP A 78 -7.47 2.82 3.27
C ASP A 78 -6.02 2.91 2.75
N VAL A 79 -5.31 3.91 3.24
CA VAL A 79 -3.87 4.05 3.01
C VAL A 79 -3.13 4.10 4.33
N VAL A 80 -2.03 3.34 4.40
CA VAL A 80 -1.02 3.43 5.46
C VAL A 80 0.21 4.11 4.88
N LEU A 81 0.48 5.33 5.35
CA LEU A 81 1.64 6.14 4.95
C LEU A 81 2.67 6.16 6.08
N SER A 82 3.84 5.55 5.87
CA SER A 82 4.95 5.59 6.82
C SER A 82 5.88 6.76 6.53
N ALA A 83 6.31 7.50 7.55
CA ALA A 83 7.21 8.63 7.39
C ALA A 83 8.22 8.77 8.54
N CYS A 84 9.47 9.10 8.20
CA CYS A 84 10.54 9.40 9.15
C CYS A 84 11.55 10.37 8.50
N ASN A 85 11.52 11.64 8.93
CA ASN A 85 12.33 12.74 8.39
C ASN A 85 12.08 13.08 6.91
N GLU A 86 10.81 13.26 6.56
CA GLU A 86 10.31 13.48 5.19
C GLU A 86 9.56 14.81 5.04
N GLU A 87 9.95 15.86 5.78
CA GLU A 87 9.28 17.18 5.73
C GLU A 87 9.18 17.79 4.32
N ARG A 88 10.12 17.42 3.42
CA ARG A 88 10.23 17.99 2.07
C ARG A 88 9.35 17.30 1.03
N SER A 89 8.98 16.05 1.27
CA SER A 89 8.30 15.18 0.30
C SER A 89 6.88 14.82 0.73
N ILE A 90 6.63 14.69 2.03
CA ILE A 90 5.35 14.19 2.54
C ILE A 90 4.15 15.03 2.09
N GLY A 91 4.30 16.35 1.96
CA GLY A 91 3.23 17.21 1.45
C GLY A 91 2.79 16.85 0.03
N ALA A 92 3.76 16.60 -0.88
CA ALA A 92 3.47 16.19 -2.25
C ALA A 92 2.90 14.76 -2.32
N VAL A 93 3.34 13.86 -1.43
CA VAL A 93 2.77 12.52 -1.30
C VAL A 93 1.29 12.60 -0.90
N LEU A 94 0.97 13.38 0.14
CA LEU A 94 -0.40 13.58 0.62
C LEU A 94 -1.30 14.19 -0.48
N GLN A 95 -0.80 15.13 -1.27
CA GLN A 95 -1.54 15.69 -2.41
C GLN A 95 -1.92 14.63 -3.44
N GLN A 96 -1.03 13.67 -3.75
CA GLN A 96 -1.37 12.57 -4.65
C GLN A 96 -2.40 11.62 -4.02
N LEU A 97 -2.22 11.27 -2.74
CA LEU A 97 -3.18 10.40 -2.04
C LEU A 97 -4.58 11.03 -1.97
N GLN A 98 -4.68 12.34 -1.84
CA GLN A 98 -5.96 13.08 -1.82
C GLN A 98 -6.71 13.08 -3.15
N GLN A 99 -6.09 12.69 -4.27
CA GLN A 99 -6.77 12.49 -5.56
C GLN A 99 -7.54 11.17 -5.61
N LEU A 100 -7.14 10.17 -4.80
CA LEU A 100 -7.88 8.93 -4.63
C LEU A 100 -9.07 9.12 -3.69
N SER A 101 -10.13 8.33 -3.87
CA SER A 101 -11.23 8.27 -2.91
C SER A 101 -10.90 7.25 -1.83
N LEU A 102 -10.49 7.74 -0.66
CA LEU A 102 -10.09 6.94 0.48
C LEU A 102 -11.18 6.98 1.55
N ASN A 103 -11.31 5.88 2.29
CA ASN A 103 -12.10 5.83 3.52
C ASN A 103 -11.32 6.48 4.65
N ASP A 104 -10.14 5.94 4.95
CA ASP A 104 -9.25 6.47 5.97
C ASP A 104 -7.80 6.55 5.47
N LEU A 105 -7.08 7.55 5.98
CA LEU A 105 -5.64 7.72 5.75
C LEU A 105 -4.93 7.68 7.11
N PHE A 106 -4.09 6.67 7.31
CA PHE A 106 -3.27 6.51 8.50
C PHE A 106 -1.84 6.96 8.21
N VAL A 107 -1.42 8.06 8.82
CA VAL A 107 -0.04 8.57 8.69
C VAL A 107 0.74 8.16 9.93
N ILE A 108 1.68 7.24 9.77
CA ILE A 108 2.50 6.70 10.85
C ILE A 108 3.87 7.38 10.82
N ILE A 109 4.07 8.31 11.76
CA ILE A 109 5.31 9.08 11.90
C ILE A 109 6.14 8.45 13.01
N ASN A 110 7.26 7.86 12.63
CA ASN A 110 8.04 6.99 13.50
C ASN A 110 9.46 7.55 13.71
N GLY A 111 9.67 8.27 14.80
CA GLY A 111 10.98 8.82 15.17
C GLY A 111 11.45 10.00 14.31
N SER A 112 10.52 10.80 13.75
CA SER A 112 10.88 12.03 13.01
C SER A 112 11.42 13.11 13.93
N LYS A 113 12.46 13.81 13.48
CA LYS A 113 13.12 14.92 14.19
C LYS A 113 13.03 16.26 13.43
N ASP A 114 12.38 16.25 12.27
CA ASP A 114 12.19 17.40 11.39
C ASP A 114 10.70 17.84 11.37
N GLY A 115 10.34 18.70 10.42
CA GLY A 115 8.97 19.22 10.26
C GLY A 115 7.91 18.22 9.80
N THR A 116 8.22 16.93 9.61
CA THR A 116 7.29 15.92 9.03
C THR A 116 5.92 15.94 9.69
N LEU A 117 5.87 15.96 11.04
CA LEU A 117 4.60 15.97 11.79
C LEU A 117 3.76 17.21 11.51
N GLN A 118 4.41 18.37 11.44
CA GLN A 118 3.72 19.63 11.21
C GLN A 118 3.13 19.67 9.80
N VAL A 119 3.91 19.28 8.79
CA VAL A 119 3.45 19.22 7.40
C VAL A 119 2.28 18.24 7.26
N ALA A 120 2.34 17.07 7.89
CA ALA A 120 1.24 16.09 7.83
C ALA A 120 -0.07 16.64 8.42
N LYS A 121 0.00 17.31 9.58
CA LYS A 121 -1.16 17.94 10.23
C LYS A 121 -1.79 19.04 9.39
N GLU A 122 -0.96 19.85 8.72
CA GLU A 122 -1.43 20.96 7.89
C GLU A 122 -2.08 20.48 6.60
N GLN A 123 -1.47 19.47 5.96
CA GLN A 123 -1.88 19.00 4.63
C GLN A 123 -2.97 17.93 4.67
N ALA A 124 -3.11 17.16 5.75
CA ALA A 124 -4.05 16.04 5.85
C ALA A 124 -4.89 16.10 7.13
N GLN A 125 -5.78 17.09 7.21
CA GLN A 125 -6.59 17.37 8.40
C GLN A 125 -7.57 16.23 8.76
N GLU A 126 -8.01 15.46 7.76
CA GLU A 126 -8.92 14.32 7.95
C GLU A 126 -8.17 13.00 8.22
N ALA A 127 -6.83 12.99 8.17
CA ALA A 127 -6.04 11.78 8.39
C ALA A 127 -5.87 11.46 9.87
N THR A 128 -5.83 10.17 10.19
CA THR A 128 -5.41 9.70 11.51
C THR A 128 -3.88 9.68 11.57
N ILE A 129 -3.30 10.59 12.33
CA ILE A 129 -1.85 10.69 12.50
C ILE A 129 -1.43 9.99 13.78
N VAL A 130 -0.60 8.95 13.66
CA VAL A 130 0.04 8.26 14.78
C VAL A 130 1.49 8.69 14.84
N HIS A 131 1.91 9.26 15.97
CA HIS A 131 3.26 9.81 16.12
C HIS A 131 3.99 9.19 17.30
N TYR A 132 5.17 8.62 17.01
CA TYR A 132 6.13 8.14 18.00
C TYR A 132 7.37 9.01 17.97
N THR A 133 7.77 9.54 19.13
CA THR A 133 8.96 10.38 19.27
C THR A 133 10.25 9.61 19.04
N ASP A 134 10.29 8.35 19.49
CA ASP A 134 11.43 7.46 19.34
C ASP A 134 11.16 6.43 18.24
N PRO A 135 12.17 6.08 17.43
CA PRO A 135 12.01 5.10 16.36
C PRO A 135 11.76 3.71 16.93
N LEU A 136 10.64 3.10 16.55
CA LEU A 136 10.26 1.75 17.00
C LEU A 136 10.89 0.64 16.15
N GLY A 137 11.29 0.95 14.91
CA GLY A 137 11.72 -0.02 13.89
C GLY A 137 11.21 0.39 12.51
N HIS A 138 11.94 0.06 11.43
CA HIS A 138 11.70 0.62 10.10
C HIS A 138 10.29 0.36 9.57
N ASP A 139 9.86 -0.90 9.57
CA ASP A 139 8.60 -1.34 8.94
C ASP A 139 7.44 -1.52 9.93
N ILE A 140 7.63 -1.18 11.21
CA ILE A 140 6.58 -1.30 12.24
C ILE A 140 5.35 -0.45 11.90
N GLY A 141 5.54 0.68 11.20
CA GLY A 141 4.42 1.53 10.78
C GLY A 141 3.38 0.79 9.95
N ARG A 142 3.81 -0.20 9.16
CA ARG A 142 2.91 -1.04 8.34
C ARG A 142 1.99 -1.90 9.21
N SER A 143 2.54 -2.53 10.24
CA SER A 143 1.78 -3.33 11.21
C SER A 143 0.77 -2.48 11.99
N ILE A 144 1.20 -1.31 12.47
CA ILE A 144 0.34 -0.37 13.21
C ILE A 144 -0.81 0.11 12.32
N GLY A 145 -0.52 0.56 11.09
CA GLY A 145 -1.55 1.03 10.17
C GLY A 145 -2.53 -0.07 9.76
N ALA A 146 -2.03 -1.30 9.51
CA ALA A 146 -2.88 -2.44 9.19
C ALA A 146 -3.85 -2.81 10.31
N ARG A 147 -3.42 -2.66 11.57
CA ARG A 147 -4.24 -2.87 12.77
C ARG A 147 -5.31 -1.80 12.98
N LEU A 148 -5.02 -0.57 12.57
CA LEU A 148 -5.97 0.55 12.69
C LEU A 148 -7.03 0.53 11.58
N SER A 149 -6.68 -0.04 10.42
CA SER A 149 -7.56 -0.13 9.26
C SER A 149 -8.49 -1.34 9.34
N ASP A 150 -9.78 -1.10 9.13
CA ASP A 150 -10.82 -2.12 8.94
C ASP A 150 -11.30 -2.18 7.47
N ALA A 151 -10.60 -1.53 6.54
CA ALA A 151 -10.95 -1.51 5.13
C ALA A 151 -10.71 -2.86 4.45
N ASP A 152 -11.46 -3.05 3.35
CA ASP A 152 -11.38 -4.20 2.46
C ASP A 152 -10.05 -4.22 1.67
N ILE A 153 -9.51 -3.05 1.35
CA ILE A 153 -8.26 -2.84 0.62
C ILE A 153 -7.39 -1.86 1.40
N VAL A 154 -6.13 -2.23 1.65
CA VAL A 154 -5.16 -1.35 2.32
C VAL A 154 -3.94 -1.16 1.42
N LEU A 155 -3.66 0.08 1.06
CA LEU A 155 -2.48 0.47 0.27
C LEU A 155 -1.38 0.97 1.20
N PHE A 156 -0.17 0.44 1.07
CA PHE A 156 1.01 0.81 1.85
C PHE A 156 1.94 1.71 1.02
N MET A 157 2.38 2.80 1.63
CA MET A 157 3.17 3.88 1.01
C MET A 157 4.21 4.42 1.98
N ASP A 158 5.31 4.95 1.43
CA ASP A 158 6.31 5.72 2.18
C ASP A 158 6.20 7.21 1.82
N GLY A 159 6.63 8.08 2.74
CA GLY A 159 6.59 9.54 2.61
C GLY A 159 7.79 10.15 1.87
N ASP A 160 8.69 9.35 1.31
CA ASP A 160 10.00 9.78 0.79
C ASP A 160 9.93 10.43 -0.60
N PHE A 161 9.00 10.01 -1.47
CA PHE A 161 8.76 10.68 -2.76
C PHE A 161 7.31 10.50 -3.24
N PRO A 162 6.77 11.47 -4.01
CA PRO A 162 5.41 11.37 -4.54
C PRO A 162 5.29 10.31 -5.64
N VAL A 163 4.30 9.44 -5.51
CA VAL A 163 3.83 8.54 -6.58
C VAL A 163 2.48 9.07 -7.06
N SER A 164 2.31 9.19 -8.38
CA SER A 164 1.06 9.72 -8.93
C SER A 164 -0.12 8.82 -8.60
N ALA A 165 -1.29 9.41 -8.34
CA ALA A 165 -2.50 8.65 -8.02
C ALA A 165 -2.87 7.64 -9.12
N ASP A 166 -2.66 7.97 -10.40
CA ASP A 166 -2.82 7.04 -11.53
C ASP A 166 -1.92 5.80 -11.47
N LYS A 167 -0.76 5.90 -10.82
CA LYS A 167 0.15 4.76 -10.61
C LYS A 167 -0.21 3.97 -9.35
N LEU A 168 -0.99 4.53 -8.44
CA LEU A 168 -1.49 3.86 -7.23
C LEU A 168 -2.80 3.10 -7.50
N ALA A 169 -3.65 3.65 -8.36
CA ALA A 169 -4.93 3.07 -8.73
C ALA A 169 -4.88 1.60 -9.25
N PRO A 170 -3.86 1.16 -10.03
CA PRO A 170 -3.69 -0.23 -10.41
C PRO A 170 -3.57 -1.22 -9.24
N PHE A 171 -3.00 -0.79 -8.11
CA PHE A 171 -2.87 -1.64 -6.93
C PHE A 171 -4.24 -1.91 -6.30
N ILE A 172 -5.08 -0.88 -6.17
CA ILE A 172 -6.45 -1.00 -5.68
C ILE A 172 -7.27 -1.87 -6.64
N TRP A 173 -7.15 -1.63 -7.95
CA TRP A 173 -7.84 -2.41 -8.96
C TRP A 173 -7.46 -3.89 -8.94
N ALA A 174 -6.17 -4.21 -8.76
CA ALA A 174 -5.72 -5.59 -8.67
C ALA A 174 -6.43 -6.32 -7.52
N ILE A 175 -6.51 -5.71 -6.34
CA ILE A 175 -7.22 -6.29 -5.19
C ILE A 175 -8.72 -6.41 -5.45
N GLU A 176 -9.32 -5.41 -6.11
CA GLU A 176 -10.71 -5.45 -6.54
C GLU A 176 -11.00 -6.67 -7.44
N THR A 177 -10.05 -7.02 -8.31
CA THR A 177 -10.17 -8.15 -9.26
C THR A 177 -9.69 -9.51 -8.73
N GLY A 178 -9.40 -9.62 -7.44
CA GLY A 178 -9.10 -10.91 -6.79
C GLY A 178 -7.61 -11.23 -6.61
N VAL A 179 -6.74 -10.23 -6.66
CA VAL A 179 -5.39 -10.33 -6.08
C VAL A 179 -5.50 -10.12 -4.56
N ASP A 180 -4.74 -10.87 -3.77
CA ASP A 180 -4.67 -10.70 -2.31
C ASP A 180 -3.51 -9.80 -1.90
N VAL A 181 -2.39 -9.89 -2.61
CA VAL A 181 -1.20 -9.06 -2.40
C VAL A 181 -0.70 -8.52 -3.74
N ALA A 182 -0.92 -7.23 -3.97
CA ALA A 182 -0.52 -6.51 -5.16
C ALA A 182 0.84 -5.82 -4.92
N LEU A 183 1.89 -6.32 -5.57
CA LEU A 183 3.28 -5.86 -5.43
C LEU A 183 3.67 -4.86 -6.52
N ASN A 184 4.59 -3.95 -6.19
CA ASN A 184 5.26 -3.12 -7.19
C ASN A 184 6.13 -4.00 -8.09
N ASN A 185 6.03 -3.78 -9.40
CA ASN A 185 6.84 -4.45 -10.41
C ASN A 185 8.11 -3.64 -10.70
N ILE A 186 9.16 -3.88 -9.93
CA ILE A 186 10.47 -3.24 -10.14
C ILE A 186 11.31 -3.95 -11.21
N THR A 187 10.88 -5.13 -11.67
CA THR A 187 11.67 -5.98 -12.58
C THR A 187 12.18 -5.26 -13.83
N PRO A 188 11.38 -4.43 -14.53
CA PRO A 188 11.84 -3.69 -15.71
C PRO A 188 12.94 -2.65 -15.44
N LEU A 189 13.16 -2.30 -14.17
CA LEU A 189 14.10 -1.27 -13.73
C LEU A 189 15.45 -1.84 -13.27
N LEU A 190 15.56 -3.17 -13.16
CA LEU A 190 16.73 -3.82 -12.62
C LEU A 190 17.85 -3.91 -13.67
N HIS A 191 19.09 -3.71 -13.21
CA HIS A 191 20.27 -4.00 -14.00
C HIS A 191 20.36 -5.50 -14.35
N HIS A 192 21.27 -5.85 -15.26
CA HIS A 192 21.61 -7.25 -15.51
C HIS A 192 22.06 -7.95 -14.23
N PHE A 193 21.77 -9.25 -14.11
CA PHE A 193 21.98 -10.03 -12.89
C PHE A 193 23.33 -9.77 -12.20
N GLY A 194 24.45 -9.78 -12.94
CA GLY A 194 25.79 -9.57 -12.37
C GLY A 194 26.09 -8.16 -11.84
N GLN A 195 25.19 -7.19 -12.05
CA GLN A 195 25.30 -5.80 -11.61
C GLN A 195 24.26 -5.44 -10.55
N GLN A 196 23.41 -6.40 -10.16
CA GLN A 196 22.40 -6.18 -9.12
C GLN A 196 23.05 -6.20 -7.74
N ASP A 197 22.42 -5.50 -6.80
CA ASP A 197 22.85 -5.48 -5.41
C ASP A 197 22.42 -6.77 -4.66
N GLY A 198 23.04 -7.00 -3.50
CA GLY A 198 22.77 -8.19 -2.69
C GLY A 198 21.33 -8.30 -2.20
N ILE A 199 20.65 -7.17 -1.93
CA ILE A 199 19.24 -7.17 -1.49
C ILE A 199 18.34 -7.66 -2.63
N THR A 200 18.59 -7.20 -3.86
CA THR A 200 17.90 -7.68 -5.06
C THR A 200 18.09 -9.19 -5.25
N HIS A 201 19.29 -9.71 -4.99
CA HIS A 201 19.53 -11.16 -5.02
C HIS A 201 18.80 -11.92 -3.90
N CYS A 202 18.74 -11.38 -2.68
CA CYS A 202 17.98 -11.99 -1.58
C CYS A 202 16.49 -12.10 -1.89
N LYS A 203 15.89 -11.06 -2.48
CA LYS A 203 14.48 -11.07 -2.91
C LYS A 203 14.22 -12.15 -3.96
N GLN A 204 15.06 -12.21 -5.00
CA GLN A 204 14.97 -13.26 -6.02
C GLN A 204 15.11 -14.65 -5.43
N TRP A 205 16.06 -14.84 -4.52
CA TRP A 205 16.29 -16.13 -3.90
C TRP A 205 15.10 -16.57 -3.06
N LEU A 206 14.53 -15.69 -2.23
CA LEU A 206 13.31 -15.97 -1.46
C LEU A 206 12.15 -16.38 -2.37
N ASN A 207 11.89 -15.59 -3.43
CA ASN A 207 10.82 -15.90 -4.39
C ASN A 207 11.03 -17.24 -5.11
N ARG A 208 12.27 -17.61 -5.45
CA ARG A 208 12.59 -18.94 -5.99
C ARG A 208 12.34 -20.06 -4.98
N CYS A 209 12.75 -19.89 -3.72
CA CYS A 209 12.47 -20.86 -2.65
C CYS A 209 10.97 -21.07 -2.40
N LEU A 210 10.17 -20.05 -2.68
CA LEU A 210 8.71 -20.07 -2.59
C LEU A 210 8.02 -20.59 -3.87
N GLY A 211 8.77 -21.00 -4.91
CA GLY A 211 8.22 -21.45 -6.18
C GLY A 211 7.57 -20.34 -7.02
N ARG A 212 7.92 -19.08 -6.74
CA ARG A 212 7.38 -17.86 -7.36
C ARG A 212 8.43 -17.12 -8.18
N GLU A 213 9.11 -17.85 -9.07
CA GLU A 213 10.13 -17.26 -9.95
C GLU A 213 9.56 -16.15 -10.84
N ASP A 214 8.26 -16.21 -11.13
CA ASP A 214 7.49 -15.19 -11.85
C ASP A 214 7.49 -13.83 -11.15
N LEU A 215 7.63 -13.79 -9.82
CA LEU A 215 7.75 -12.55 -9.06
C LEU A 215 9.14 -11.92 -9.17
N TYR A 216 10.14 -12.65 -9.64
CA TYR A 216 11.53 -12.20 -9.73
C TYR A 216 12.01 -11.52 -8.43
N ALA A 217 12.39 -10.24 -8.43
CA ALA A 217 12.78 -9.50 -7.22
C ALA A 217 11.64 -8.68 -6.59
N ASN A 218 10.41 -8.77 -7.10
CA ASN A 218 9.27 -8.03 -6.58
C ASN A 218 8.92 -8.53 -5.18
N SER A 219 8.75 -7.60 -4.24
CA SER A 219 8.63 -7.93 -2.83
C SER A 219 7.83 -6.88 -2.06
N MET A 220 7.14 -7.29 -0.99
CA MET A 220 6.50 -6.40 -0.01
C MET A 220 7.49 -5.46 0.68
N THR A 221 8.80 -5.72 0.60
CA THR A 221 9.82 -4.74 1.06
C THR A 221 9.71 -3.41 0.33
N ALA A 222 9.36 -3.43 -0.97
CA ALA A 222 9.13 -2.23 -1.76
C ALA A 222 7.67 -1.79 -1.65
N VAL A 223 7.47 -0.52 -1.33
CA VAL A 223 6.20 0.19 -1.57
C VAL A 223 6.23 0.85 -2.95
N PRO A 224 5.08 1.20 -3.56
CA PRO A 224 3.73 0.83 -3.13
C PRO A 224 3.45 -0.67 -3.18
N HIS A 225 2.59 -1.14 -2.28
CA HIS A 225 1.90 -2.43 -2.43
C HIS A 225 0.54 -2.35 -1.74
N ALA A 226 -0.42 -3.17 -2.17
CA ALA A 226 -1.74 -3.23 -1.55
C ALA A 226 -2.08 -4.66 -1.12
N LEU A 227 -2.83 -4.78 -0.03
CA LEU A 227 -3.31 -6.03 0.49
C LEU A 227 -4.84 -6.01 0.60
N SER A 228 -5.47 -7.16 0.34
CA SER A 228 -6.86 -7.40 0.73
C SER A 228 -6.96 -7.55 2.25
N ARG A 229 -8.16 -7.29 2.81
CA ARG A 229 -8.45 -7.59 4.22
C ARG A 229 -8.19 -9.04 4.56
N HIS A 230 -8.62 -9.94 3.68
CA HIS A 230 -8.34 -11.37 3.79
C HIS A 230 -6.84 -11.67 3.88
N ALA A 231 -6.00 -10.97 3.10
CA ALA A 231 -4.55 -11.14 3.16
C ALA A 231 -3.95 -10.70 4.50
N ILE A 232 -4.38 -9.55 5.01
CA ILE A 232 -3.91 -9.02 6.31
C ILE A 232 -4.27 -9.97 7.44
N GLU A 233 -5.50 -10.46 7.48
CA GLU A 233 -5.97 -11.42 8.49
C GLU A 233 -5.26 -12.77 8.37
N THR A 234 -5.06 -13.24 7.13
CA THR A 234 -4.42 -14.54 6.87
C THR A 234 -2.94 -14.53 7.22
N VAL A 235 -2.23 -13.44 6.95
CA VAL A 235 -0.79 -13.31 7.26
C VAL A 235 -0.58 -12.94 8.73
N GLY A 236 -1.47 -12.13 9.29
CA GLY A 236 -1.38 -11.51 10.61
C GLY A 236 -0.69 -10.14 10.54
N GLU A 237 -1.32 -9.14 11.16
CA GLU A 237 -0.84 -7.75 11.19
C GLU A 237 0.60 -7.62 11.71
N GLU A 238 0.97 -8.46 12.70
CA GLU A 238 2.30 -8.45 13.29
C GLU A 238 3.38 -8.83 12.27
N ALA A 239 3.10 -9.77 11.36
CA ALA A 239 4.09 -10.17 10.36
C ALA A 239 4.41 -9.03 9.36
N LEU A 240 3.55 -8.02 9.24
CA LEU A 240 3.78 -6.87 8.34
C LEU A 240 4.92 -5.95 8.81
N CYS A 241 5.38 -6.07 10.06
CA CYS A 241 6.61 -5.39 10.49
C CYS A 241 7.89 -6.05 9.94
N VAL A 242 7.78 -7.24 9.34
CA VAL A 242 8.85 -7.98 8.67
C VAL A 242 8.39 -8.33 7.25
N PRO A 243 8.48 -7.41 6.28
CA PRO A 243 7.88 -7.57 4.95
C PRO A 243 8.19 -8.87 4.19
N PRO A 244 9.44 -9.40 4.16
CA PRO A 244 9.70 -10.67 3.49
C PRO A 244 9.03 -11.86 4.20
N LYS A 245 8.86 -11.82 5.52
CA LYS A 245 8.10 -12.83 6.28
C LYS A 245 6.62 -12.75 5.93
N ALA A 246 6.03 -11.56 5.93
CA ALA A 246 4.64 -11.38 5.52
C ALA A 246 4.36 -11.96 4.13
N GLN A 247 5.22 -11.66 3.15
CA GLN A 247 5.12 -12.21 1.80
C GLN A 247 5.27 -13.73 1.76
N ALA A 248 6.25 -14.27 2.50
CA ALA A 248 6.47 -15.71 2.57
C ALA A 248 5.23 -16.43 3.14
N LEU A 249 4.65 -15.89 4.22
CA LEU A 249 3.40 -16.40 4.80
C LEU A 249 2.23 -16.28 3.81
N ALA A 250 2.11 -15.17 3.10
CA ALA A 250 1.06 -14.98 2.10
C ALA A 250 1.11 -16.09 1.03
N ILE A 251 2.31 -16.34 0.47
CA ILE A 251 2.50 -17.34 -0.58
C ILE A 251 2.25 -18.75 -0.05
N VAL A 252 2.81 -19.11 1.11
CA VAL A 252 2.67 -20.47 1.68
C VAL A 252 1.24 -20.76 2.12
N ARG A 253 0.51 -19.75 2.59
CA ARG A 253 -0.91 -19.87 2.97
C ARG A 253 -1.87 -19.79 1.78
N GLY A 254 -1.34 -19.76 0.55
CA GLY A 254 -2.12 -19.90 -0.68
C GLY A 254 -2.79 -18.63 -1.18
N LEU A 255 -2.37 -17.45 -0.70
CA LEU A 255 -2.89 -16.17 -1.19
C LEU A 255 -2.42 -15.86 -2.60
N HIS A 256 -3.25 -15.16 -3.36
CA HIS A 256 -2.91 -14.72 -4.71
C HIS A 256 -2.01 -13.48 -4.67
N VAL A 257 -0.70 -13.68 -4.82
CA VAL A 257 0.30 -12.60 -4.88
C VAL A 257 0.68 -12.29 -6.32
N GLN A 258 0.64 -11.03 -6.75
CA GLN A 258 0.96 -10.62 -8.12
C GLN A 258 1.72 -9.29 -8.15
N ALA A 259 2.68 -9.14 -9.08
CA ALA A 259 3.29 -7.84 -9.40
C ALA A 259 2.43 -7.10 -10.46
N VAL A 260 1.97 -5.89 -10.15
CA VAL A 260 0.82 -5.29 -10.87
C VAL A 260 1.12 -4.02 -11.63
N GLN A 261 2.08 -3.20 -11.17
CA GLN A 261 2.36 -1.90 -11.75
C GLN A 261 3.82 -1.52 -11.53
N VAL A 262 4.44 -0.86 -12.51
CA VAL A 262 5.80 -0.35 -12.38
C VAL A 262 5.79 1.02 -11.73
N VAL A 263 6.38 1.11 -10.54
CA VAL A 263 6.69 2.37 -9.86
C VAL A 263 8.20 2.39 -9.60
N ASP A 264 8.88 3.40 -10.14
CA ASP A 264 10.32 3.54 -9.98
C ASP A 264 10.66 4.03 -8.58
N VAL A 265 10.99 3.07 -7.72
CA VAL A 265 11.45 3.29 -6.34
C VAL A 265 12.96 3.12 -6.22
N ILE A 266 13.65 2.76 -7.31
CA ILE A 266 15.10 2.52 -7.29
C ILE A 266 15.84 3.85 -7.48
N HIS A 267 15.38 4.67 -8.43
CA HIS A 267 16.02 5.95 -8.74
C HIS A 267 15.46 7.12 -7.94
N ASN A 268 14.20 7.02 -7.47
CA ASN A 268 13.51 8.12 -6.78
C ASN A 268 13.64 8.07 -5.26
N ASN A 269 14.07 6.94 -4.69
CA ASN A 269 14.28 6.84 -3.26
C ASN A 269 15.48 7.71 -2.85
N ARG A 270 15.29 8.50 -1.80
CA ARG A 270 16.31 9.41 -1.31
C ARG A 270 17.48 8.62 -0.76
N ILE A 271 18.63 8.67 -1.44
CA ILE A 271 19.87 8.08 -0.94
C ILE A 271 20.28 8.81 0.35
N ARG A 272 20.07 8.16 1.50
CA ARG A 272 20.57 8.65 2.79
C ARG A 272 22.06 8.32 2.88
N GLN A 273 22.90 9.27 3.31
CA GLN A 273 24.35 9.04 3.48
C GLN A 273 24.67 7.88 4.43
N SER A 274 23.75 7.54 5.34
CA SER A 274 23.83 6.36 6.22
C SER A 274 23.62 5.01 5.52
N ASN A 275 23.10 5.01 4.29
CA ASN A 275 22.62 3.83 3.58
C ASN A 275 23.58 3.38 2.44
N VAL A 276 24.82 3.84 2.45
CA VAL A 276 25.84 3.52 1.43
C VAL A 276 27.05 2.84 2.06
N GLY A 277 27.61 1.83 1.37
CA GLY A 277 28.78 1.07 1.81
C GLY A 277 28.48 -0.36 2.29
N ALA A 278 29.54 -1.16 2.50
CA ALA A 278 29.45 -2.58 2.86
C ALA A 278 28.88 -2.86 4.27
N SER A 279 28.79 -1.84 5.14
CA SER A 279 28.20 -1.91 6.48
C SER A 279 26.92 -1.07 6.59
N ASN A 280 26.06 -1.11 5.57
CA ASN A 280 24.78 -0.40 5.57
C ASN A 280 23.80 -1.05 6.58
N PRO A 281 23.38 -0.34 7.65
CA PRO A 281 22.46 -0.88 8.66
C PRO A 281 21.11 -1.33 8.08
N VAL A 282 20.63 -0.65 7.04
CA VAL A 282 19.38 -1.02 6.34
C VAL A 282 19.57 -2.34 5.58
N ALA A 283 20.73 -2.56 4.97
CA ALA A 283 21.03 -3.84 4.32
C ALA A 283 21.10 -4.99 5.33
N THR A 284 21.70 -4.76 6.50
CA THR A 284 21.73 -5.75 7.60
C THR A 284 20.32 -6.07 8.11
N LEU A 285 19.46 -5.05 8.28
CA LEU A 285 18.05 -5.25 8.65
C LEU A 285 17.33 -6.10 7.60
N ILE A 286 17.44 -5.75 6.32
CA ILE A 286 16.79 -6.49 5.24
C ILE A 286 17.28 -7.95 5.21
N LEU A 287 18.57 -8.20 5.42
CA LEU A 287 19.10 -9.57 5.52
C LEU A 287 18.50 -10.32 6.72
N GLY A 288 18.43 -9.67 7.89
CA GLY A 288 17.80 -10.22 9.09
C GLY A 288 16.33 -10.56 8.87
N ASP A 289 15.57 -9.68 8.23
CA ASP A 289 14.17 -9.90 7.89
C ASP A 289 13.99 -11.10 6.94
N HIS A 290 14.88 -11.24 5.95
CA HIS A 290 14.88 -12.42 5.09
C HIS A 290 15.19 -13.69 5.88
N MET A 291 16.14 -13.67 6.82
CA MET A 291 16.40 -14.81 7.70
C MET A 291 15.16 -15.17 8.53
N GLU A 292 14.42 -14.19 9.05
CA GLU A 292 13.17 -14.44 9.77
C GLU A 292 12.10 -15.03 8.84
N ALA A 293 12.01 -14.57 7.59
CA ALA A 293 11.14 -15.17 6.59
C ALA A 293 11.49 -16.65 6.36
N PHE A 294 12.78 -17.00 6.29
CA PHE A 294 13.22 -18.40 6.19
C PHE A 294 12.85 -19.23 7.42
N GLN A 295 13.02 -18.67 8.62
CA GLN A 295 12.63 -19.35 9.85
C GLN A 295 11.12 -19.63 9.86
N ALA A 296 10.29 -18.64 9.48
CA ALA A 296 8.84 -18.81 9.37
C ALA A 296 8.48 -19.90 8.36
N LEU A 297 9.18 -19.98 7.22
CA LEU A 297 8.99 -21.04 6.24
C LEU A 297 9.34 -22.43 6.76
N MET A 298 10.41 -22.57 7.55
CA MET A 298 10.76 -23.84 8.17
C MET A 298 9.70 -24.27 9.17
N MET A 299 9.25 -23.34 10.02
CA MET A 299 8.19 -23.60 11.00
C MET A 299 6.89 -24.06 10.33
N GLU A 300 6.41 -23.34 9.32
CA GLU A 300 5.18 -23.71 8.59
C GLU A 300 5.27 -25.12 7.96
N ARG A 301 6.42 -25.48 7.40
CA ARG A 301 6.65 -26.83 6.84
C ARG A 301 6.63 -27.91 7.91
N ASP A 302 7.18 -27.62 9.09
CA ASP A 302 7.15 -28.54 10.21
C ASP A 302 5.73 -28.73 10.76
N THR A 303 4.93 -27.65 10.87
CA THR A 303 3.51 -27.75 11.29
C THR A 303 2.68 -28.59 10.32
N VAL A 304 2.82 -28.34 9.01
CA VAL A 304 2.10 -29.12 7.99
C VAL A 304 2.51 -30.60 8.04
N ARG A 305 3.79 -30.87 8.29
CA ARG A 305 4.28 -32.24 8.43
C ARG A 305 3.72 -32.92 9.67
N THR A 306 3.67 -32.24 10.82
CA THR A 306 3.09 -32.81 12.06
C THR A 306 1.60 -33.07 11.91
N ASP A 307 0.84 -32.15 11.32
CA ASP A 307 -0.60 -32.29 11.10
C ASP A 307 -0.92 -33.47 10.17
N ASN A 308 -0.13 -33.65 9.11
CA ASN A 308 -0.29 -34.78 8.20
C ASN A 308 0.02 -36.11 8.91
N VAL A 309 1.06 -36.16 9.75
CA VAL A 309 1.37 -37.36 10.55
C VAL A 309 0.25 -37.66 11.55
N GLU A 310 -0.34 -36.67 12.21
CA GLU A 310 -1.48 -36.87 13.11
C GLU A 310 -2.73 -37.34 12.35
N ARG A 311 -3.05 -36.73 11.21
CA ARG A 311 -4.16 -37.16 10.34
C ARG A 311 -4.00 -38.59 9.87
N GLU A 312 -2.80 -38.98 9.44
CA GLU A 312 -2.50 -40.38 9.07
C GLU A 312 -2.62 -41.33 10.27
N ARG A 313 -2.18 -40.91 11.45
CA ARG A 313 -2.29 -41.71 12.69
C ARG A 313 -3.76 -41.93 13.09
N ILE A 314 -4.59 -40.89 13.00
CA ILE A 314 -6.04 -40.97 13.26
C ILE A 314 -6.72 -41.86 12.21
N ALA A 315 -6.37 -41.71 10.93
CA ALA A 315 -6.92 -42.54 9.86
C ALA A 315 -6.54 -44.02 10.02
N ARG A 316 -5.29 -44.32 10.41
CA ARG A 316 -4.86 -45.70 10.73
C ARG A 316 -5.58 -46.25 11.95
N GLY A 317 -5.81 -45.44 13.00
CA GLY A 317 -6.55 -45.87 14.20
C GLY A 317 -8.02 -46.22 13.93
N ARG A 318 -8.65 -45.60 12.93
CA ARG A 318 -10.04 -45.89 12.53
C ARG A 318 -10.21 -47.16 11.71
N ASN A 319 -9.15 -47.64 11.06
CA ASN A 319 -9.18 -48.83 10.21
C ASN A 319 -8.82 -50.13 10.97
N VAL A 320 -8.55 -50.05 12.28
CA VAL A 320 -8.14 -51.18 13.15
C VAL A 320 -9.19 -51.43 14.25
N GLY A 321 -10.38 -50.83 14.14
CA GLY A 321 -11.51 -51.02 15.07
C GLY A 321 -12.65 -51.82 14.45
#